data_AF-A0A972LFB8-F1
#
_entry.id   AF-A0A972LFB8-F1
#
_cell.length_a   1.000
_cell.length_b   1.000
_cell.length_c   1.000
_cell.angle_alpha   90.00
_cell.angle_beta   90.00
_cell.angle_gamma   90.00
#
_symmetry.space_group_name_H-M   'P 1'
#
loop_
_entity.id
_entity.type
_entity.pdbx_description
1 polymer ?
#
loop_
_entity_poly.entity_id
_entity_poly.type
_entity_poly.pdbx_seq_one_letter_code
_entity_poly.pdbx_strand_id
1 'polypeptide(L)'
;MLVNVSFAYPDSSNSCLECHCRNNQYIEFEDGTKLSVKIKKEDFATSVHARLSCSDCHREFTDKSHPKRRFRTKEQYRIRLAFICRDCHGEEEIRNRKIHSQLFKQEQHGKVVVCTDCHGYHSVQPVRGGRIYESERRYCMSCHKYDIYKSFNHKET
;
A
#
# COMPACT_ATOMS: atom_id res chain seq x y z
N MET A 1 -28.62 17.47 5.15
CA MET A 1 -28.89 16.28 4.33
C MET A 1 -27.62 15.44 4.30
N LEU A 2 -27.61 14.33 5.04
CA LEU A 2 -26.52 13.36 4.98
C LEU A 2 -26.74 12.51 3.74
N VAL A 3 -25.90 12.69 2.72
CA VAL A 3 -25.93 11.87 1.52
C VAL A 3 -25.38 10.51 1.93
N ASN A 4 -26.29 9.55 2.12
CA ASN A 4 -25.93 8.17 2.41
C ASN A 4 -25.45 7.55 1.10
N VAL A 5 -24.17 7.75 0.78
CA VAL A 5 -23.54 7.11 -0.36
C VAL A 5 -23.32 5.65 0.03
N SER A 6 -24.30 4.81 -0.27
CA SER A 6 -24.10 3.36 -0.27
C SER A 6 -23.03 3.04 -1.32
N PHE A 7 -21.78 2.92 -0.88
CA PHE A 7 -20.73 2.31 -1.67
C PHE A 7 -21.08 0.82 -1.81
N ALA A 8 -21.75 0.48 -2.91
CA ALA A 8 -21.90 -0.90 -3.31
C ALA A 8 -20.50 -1.41 -3.68
N TYR A 9 -19.88 -2.18 -2.78
CA TYR A 9 -18.66 -2.91 -3.09
C TYR A 9 -18.98 -3.96 -4.17
N PRO A 10 -18.02 -4.30 -5.06
CA PRO A 10 -18.16 -5.48 -5.89
C PRO A 10 -18.52 -6.69 -5.01
N ASP A 11 -19.44 -7.54 -5.44
CA ASP A 11 -19.95 -8.67 -4.64
C ASP A 11 -18.83 -9.56 -4.07
N SER A 12 -17.74 -9.71 -4.81
CA SER A 12 -16.54 -10.46 -4.41
C SER A 12 -15.77 -9.84 -3.23
N SER A 13 -15.84 -8.53 -3.01
CA SER A 13 -15.18 -7.86 -1.87
C SER A 13 -15.89 -8.15 -0.54
N ASN A 14 -17.20 -8.41 -0.58
CA ASN A 14 -17.98 -8.66 0.63
C ASN A 14 -17.59 -9.99 1.29
N SER A 15 -17.31 -11.04 0.52
CA SER A 15 -16.95 -12.37 1.06
C SER A 15 -15.63 -12.33 1.84
N CYS A 16 -14.61 -11.61 1.34
CA CYS A 16 -13.35 -11.45 2.06
C CYS A 16 -13.56 -10.77 3.42
N LEU A 17 -14.44 -9.77 3.45
CA LEU A 17 -14.71 -8.97 4.64
C LEU A 17 -15.59 -9.69 5.69
N GLU A 18 -16.24 -10.81 5.36
CA GLU A 18 -16.95 -11.64 6.36
C GLU A 18 -16.01 -12.12 7.47
N CYS A 19 -14.77 -12.42 7.08
CA CYS A 19 -13.70 -12.81 7.98
C CYS A 19 -12.78 -11.63 8.26
N HIS A 20 -12.21 -10.97 7.25
CA HIS A 20 -11.15 -9.97 7.40
C HIS A 20 -11.59 -8.66 8.08
N CYS A 21 -12.85 -8.50 8.50
CA CYS A 21 -13.26 -7.38 9.35
C CYS A 21 -13.10 -7.65 10.86
N ARG A 22 -12.84 -8.89 11.26
CA ARG A 22 -12.82 -9.33 12.65
C ARG A 22 -11.49 -8.99 13.34
N ASN A 23 -11.53 -8.89 14.66
CA ASN A 23 -10.31 -8.77 15.47
C ASN A 23 -9.58 -10.11 15.54
N ASN A 24 -8.33 -10.08 16.00
CA ASN A 24 -7.52 -11.26 16.31
C ASN A 24 -7.20 -12.17 15.12
N GLN A 25 -7.17 -11.62 13.91
CA GLN A 25 -6.71 -12.33 12.72
C GLN A 25 -5.33 -11.83 12.32
N TYR A 26 -4.40 -12.76 12.23
CA TYR A 26 -3.01 -12.46 11.95
C TYR A 26 -2.44 -13.46 10.95
N ILE A 27 -1.52 -12.97 10.12
CA ILE A 27 -0.49 -13.83 9.56
C ILE A 27 0.68 -13.86 10.53
N GLU A 28 1.22 -15.05 10.74
CA GLU A 28 2.42 -15.29 11.53
C GLU A 28 3.54 -15.70 10.58
N PHE A 29 4.69 -15.04 10.71
CA PHE A 29 5.88 -15.26 9.90
C PHE A 29 6.83 -16.25 10.59
N GLU A 30 7.79 -16.81 9.87
CA GLU A 30 8.73 -17.80 10.43
C GLU A 30 9.63 -17.19 11.53
N ASP A 31 9.88 -15.89 11.47
CA ASP A 31 10.59 -15.14 12.52
C ASP A 31 9.73 -14.86 13.78
N GLY A 32 8.50 -15.38 13.83
CA GLY A 32 7.56 -15.20 14.94
C GLY A 32 6.83 -13.85 14.93
N THR A 33 7.17 -12.94 14.02
CA THR A 33 6.45 -11.67 13.90
C THR A 33 5.04 -11.89 13.37
N LYS A 34 4.12 -11.00 13.75
CA LYS A 34 2.70 -11.08 13.36
C LYS A 34 2.26 -9.81 12.65
N LEU A 35 1.41 -9.96 11.64
CA LEU A 35 0.74 -8.85 10.98
C LEU A 35 -0.76 -9.09 11.02
N SER A 36 -1.49 -8.11 11.56
CA SER A 36 -2.96 -8.12 11.53
C SER A 36 -3.44 -8.08 10.08
N VAL A 37 -4.40 -8.93 9.75
CA VAL A 37 -5.09 -8.93 8.46
C VAL A 37 -6.47 -8.28 8.52
N LYS A 38 -6.78 -7.60 9.63
CA LYS A 38 -8.02 -6.87 9.79
C LYS A 38 -8.08 -5.68 8.82
N ILE A 39 -9.24 -5.51 8.20
CA ILE A 39 -9.59 -4.42 7.29
C ILE A 39 -10.82 -3.72 7.87
N LYS A 40 -10.73 -2.39 8.00
CA LYS A 40 -11.90 -1.55 8.27
C LYS A 40 -12.48 -1.13 6.92
N LYS A 41 -13.78 -1.35 6.73
CA LYS A 41 -14.45 -1.05 5.45
C LYS A 41 -14.39 0.44 5.15
N GLU A 42 -14.51 1.25 6.20
CA GLU A 42 -14.52 2.71 6.13
C GLU A 42 -13.17 3.24 5.63
N ASP A 43 -12.06 2.66 6.11
CA ASP A 43 -10.71 3.04 5.66
C ASP A 43 -10.53 2.67 4.18
N PHE A 44 -11.00 1.50 3.77
CA PHE A 44 -10.92 1.06 2.36
C PHE A 44 -11.78 1.91 1.42
N ALA A 45 -12.96 2.35 1.88
CA ALA A 45 -13.84 3.22 1.10
C ALA A 45 -13.19 4.56 0.72
N THR A 46 -12.20 5.03 1.49
CA THR A 46 -11.46 6.25 1.14
C THR A 46 -10.50 6.05 -0.02
N SER A 47 -10.03 4.82 -0.23
CA SER A 47 -8.96 4.48 -1.18
C SER A 47 -9.27 4.95 -2.61
N VAL A 48 -8.24 5.37 -3.34
CA VAL A 48 -8.36 5.61 -4.79
C VAL A 48 -8.73 4.34 -5.56
N HIS A 49 -8.55 3.17 -4.94
CA HIS A 49 -8.90 1.86 -5.48
C HIS A 49 -10.19 1.29 -4.85
N ALA A 50 -11.04 2.09 -4.20
CA ALA A 50 -12.25 1.60 -3.51
C ALA A 50 -13.26 0.87 -4.42
N ARG A 51 -13.14 1.03 -5.75
CA ARG A 51 -13.96 0.33 -6.76
C ARG A 51 -13.40 -1.02 -7.19
N LEU A 52 -12.16 -1.34 -6.80
CA LEU A 52 -11.55 -2.63 -7.09
C LEU A 52 -12.00 -3.69 -6.07
N SER A 53 -11.99 -4.93 -6.52
CA SER A 53 -12.18 -6.11 -5.68
C SER A 53 -10.91 -6.40 -4.87
N CYS A 54 -11.04 -7.07 -3.73
CA CYS A 54 -9.87 -7.51 -2.94
C CYS A 54 -8.90 -8.35 -3.78
N SER A 55 -9.44 -9.23 -4.65
CA SER A 55 -8.69 -10.10 -5.55
C SER A 55 -7.97 -9.37 -6.69
N ASP A 56 -8.31 -8.10 -6.98
CA ASP A 56 -7.60 -7.35 -8.03
C ASP A 56 -6.17 -7.03 -7.61
N CYS A 57 -5.96 -6.84 -6.30
CA CYS A 57 -4.64 -6.67 -5.67
C CYS A 57 -4.13 -7.94 -4.99
N HIS A 58 -5.01 -8.82 -4.50
CA HIS A 58 -4.63 -10.10 -3.89
C HIS A 58 -4.94 -11.26 -4.85
N ARG A 59 -4.37 -11.24 -6.06
CA ARG A 59 -4.77 -12.10 -7.20
C ARG A 59 -4.66 -13.60 -6.98
N GLU A 60 -3.81 -14.02 -6.06
CA GLU A 60 -3.68 -15.42 -5.68
C GLU A 60 -4.81 -15.89 -4.73
N PHE A 61 -5.61 -14.96 -4.23
CA PHE A 61 -6.67 -15.19 -3.27
C PHE A 61 -8.03 -14.86 -3.88
N THR A 62 -8.94 -15.80 -3.75
CA THR A 62 -10.34 -15.70 -4.15
C THR A 62 -11.22 -16.24 -3.03
N ASP A 63 -12.53 -16.04 -3.14
CA ASP A 63 -13.52 -16.66 -2.27
C ASP A 63 -13.40 -18.20 -2.24
N LYS A 64 -12.96 -18.81 -3.36
CA LYS A 64 -12.84 -20.26 -3.53
C LYS A 64 -11.44 -20.81 -3.26
N SER A 65 -10.40 -20.00 -3.45
CA SER A 65 -9.00 -20.41 -3.31
C SER A 65 -8.26 -19.44 -2.42
N HIS A 66 -7.88 -19.92 -1.23
CA HIS A 66 -7.16 -19.13 -0.23
C HIS A 66 -5.87 -19.84 0.20
N PRO A 67 -4.83 -19.87 -0.66
CA PRO A 67 -3.64 -20.69 -0.46
C PRO A 67 -2.84 -20.27 0.79
N LYS A 68 -2.31 -21.26 1.52
CA LYS A 68 -1.41 -21.02 2.65
C LYS A 68 0.01 -20.74 2.12
N ARG A 69 0.39 -19.47 2.11
CA ARG A 69 1.76 -19.03 1.83
C ARG A 69 2.52 -18.89 3.15
N ARG A 70 3.79 -19.30 3.17
CA ARG A 70 4.73 -19.01 4.26
C ARG A 70 5.75 -18.00 3.78
N PHE A 71 5.96 -16.96 4.58
CA PHE A 71 6.97 -15.94 4.37
C PHE A 71 7.90 -15.95 5.58
N ARG A 72 9.19 -15.76 5.33
CA ARG A 72 10.20 -15.80 6.41
C ARG A 72 10.00 -14.62 7.36
N THR A 73 9.75 -13.44 6.79
CA THR A 73 9.60 -12.18 7.53
C THR A 73 8.50 -11.31 6.94
N LYS A 74 8.00 -10.38 7.75
CA LYS A 74 7.07 -9.33 7.29
C LYS A 74 7.63 -8.51 6.14
N GLU A 75 8.93 -8.22 6.14
CA GLU A 75 9.56 -7.40 5.10
C GLU A 75 9.55 -8.10 3.74
N GLN A 76 9.87 -9.40 3.72
CA GLN A 76 9.78 -10.20 2.50
C GLN A 76 8.36 -10.19 1.90
N TYR A 77 7.35 -10.25 2.77
CA TYR A 77 5.94 -10.15 2.35
C TYR A 77 5.62 -8.78 1.73
N ARG A 78 6.06 -7.68 2.36
CA ARG A 78 5.87 -6.31 1.85
C ARG A 78 6.54 -6.10 0.50
N ILE A 79 7.79 -6.54 0.36
CA ILE A 79 8.57 -6.49 -0.89
C ILE A 79 7.84 -7.23 -2.01
N ARG A 80 7.36 -8.45 -1.74
CA ARG A 80 6.62 -9.21 -2.76
C ARG A 80 5.35 -8.47 -3.20
N LEU A 81 4.56 -7.96 -2.25
CA LEU A 81 3.33 -7.25 -2.59
C LEU A 81 3.56 -5.90 -3.26
N ALA A 82 4.73 -5.26 -3.08
CA ALA A 82 5.04 -4.01 -3.78
C ALA A 82 5.00 -4.16 -5.32
N PHE A 83 5.23 -5.37 -5.84
CA PHE A 83 5.17 -5.63 -7.28
C PHE A 83 3.74 -5.62 -7.84
N ILE A 84 2.71 -5.89 -7.03
CA ILE A 84 1.32 -5.92 -7.52
C ILE A 84 0.88 -4.57 -8.08
N CYS A 85 1.42 -3.48 -7.54
CA CYS A 85 1.13 -2.13 -8.02
C CYS A 85 1.58 -1.95 -9.47
N ARG A 86 2.70 -2.60 -9.83
CA ARG A 86 3.35 -2.49 -11.15
C ARG A 86 2.61 -3.28 -12.24
N ASP A 87 1.71 -4.17 -11.85
CA ASP A 87 0.90 -4.93 -12.81
C ASP A 87 -0.13 -4.05 -13.53
N CYS A 88 -0.55 -2.94 -12.90
CA CYS A 88 -1.46 -1.96 -13.51
C CYS A 88 -0.77 -0.62 -13.76
N HIS A 89 0.13 -0.19 -12.86
CA HIS A 89 0.89 1.04 -13.04
C HIS A 89 2.23 0.75 -13.71
N GLY A 90 2.32 1.09 -14.99
CA GLY A 90 3.52 0.84 -15.79
C GLY A 90 4.75 1.54 -15.22
N GLU A 91 5.90 0.88 -15.30
CA GLU A 91 7.15 1.42 -14.73
C GLU A 91 7.52 2.78 -15.32
N GLU A 92 7.34 2.97 -16.63
CA GLU A 92 7.58 4.26 -17.31
C GLU A 92 6.70 5.38 -16.73
N GLU A 93 5.40 5.11 -16.55
CA GLU A 93 4.44 6.05 -15.97
C GLU A 93 4.83 6.43 -14.54
N ILE A 94 5.17 5.42 -13.72
CA ILE A 94 5.61 5.62 -12.34
C ILE A 94 6.87 6.48 -12.31
N ARG A 95 7.89 6.14 -13.12
CA ARG A 95 9.19 6.82 -13.16
C ARG A 95 9.12 8.24 -13.72
N ASN A 96 8.05 8.63 -14.41
CA ASN A 96 7.86 10.00 -14.90
C ASN A 96 7.82 11.05 -13.77
N ARG A 97 7.55 10.64 -12.53
CA ARG A 97 7.69 11.50 -11.35
C ARG A 97 9.13 11.50 -10.84
N LYS A 98 9.74 12.68 -10.67
CA LYS A 98 11.13 12.85 -10.19
C LYS A 98 11.44 12.02 -8.93
N ILE A 99 10.54 12.03 -7.94
CA ILE A 99 10.72 11.29 -6.69
C ILE A 99 10.79 9.77 -6.93
N HIS A 100 9.88 9.24 -7.76
CA HIS A 100 9.90 7.82 -8.11
C HIS A 100 11.16 7.46 -8.91
N SER A 101 11.54 8.28 -9.89
CA SER A 101 12.79 8.08 -10.64
C SER A 101 14.01 7.96 -9.73
N GLN A 102 14.13 8.82 -8.71
CA GLN A 102 15.22 8.76 -7.73
C GLN A 102 15.14 7.48 -6.87
N LEU A 103 13.96 7.13 -6.37
CA LEU A 103 13.78 5.93 -5.55
C LEU A 103 14.09 4.64 -6.33
N PHE A 104 13.65 4.55 -7.59
CA PHE A 104 13.91 3.39 -8.43
C PHE A 104 15.40 3.23 -8.77
N LYS A 105 16.20 4.31 -8.78
CA LYS A 105 17.67 4.21 -8.93
C LYS A 105 18.36 3.53 -7.74
N GLN A 106 17.69 3.45 -6.60
CA GLN A 106 18.19 2.80 -5.40
C GLN A 106 17.76 1.32 -5.30
N GLU A 107 16.94 0.83 -6.24
CA GLU A 107 16.55 -0.58 -6.27
C GLU A 107 17.74 -1.46 -6.65
N GLN A 108 17.89 -2.55 -5.90
CA GLN A 108 18.88 -3.59 -6.15
C GLN A 108 18.32 -4.93 -5.66
N HIS A 109 19.04 -6.03 -5.89
CA HIS A 109 18.59 -7.35 -5.47
C HIS A 109 18.26 -7.37 -3.96
N GLY A 110 17.00 -7.67 -3.62
CA GLY A 110 16.51 -7.71 -2.25
C GLY A 110 16.15 -6.36 -1.61
N LYS A 111 16.33 -5.24 -2.31
CA LYS A 111 15.96 -3.89 -1.85
C LYS A 111 15.11 -3.21 -2.94
N VAL A 112 13.81 -3.15 -2.72
CA VAL A 112 12.85 -2.53 -3.65
C VAL A 112 12.09 -1.41 -2.98
N VAL A 113 11.55 -0.51 -3.77
CA VAL A 113 10.66 0.54 -3.30
C VAL A 113 9.31 -0.09 -2.96
N VAL A 114 8.95 -0.04 -1.67
CA VAL A 114 7.64 -0.50 -1.19
C VAL A 114 6.63 0.63 -1.31
N CYS A 115 5.75 0.58 -2.31
CA CYS A 115 4.80 1.67 -2.61
C CYS A 115 3.93 2.07 -1.40
N THR A 116 3.56 1.08 -0.58
CA THR A 116 2.70 1.25 0.60
C THR A 116 3.41 1.94 1.78
N ASP A 117 4.72 2.16 1.71
CA ASP A 117 5.45 2.98 2.69
C ASP A 117 5.03 4.45 2.66
N CYS A 118 4.62 4.93 1.49
CA CYS A 118 4.18 6.31 1.30
C CYS A 118 2.69 6.37 0.94
N HIS A 119 2.18 5.48 0.08
CA HIS A 119 0.81 5.59 -0.42
C HIS A 119 -0.25 4.99 0.50
N GLY A 120 0.13 4.27 1.56
CA GLY A 120 -0.79 3.44 2.33
C GLY A 120 -1.10 2.12 1.61
N TYR A 121 -1.90 1.25 2.24
CA TYR A 121 -2.22 -0.09 1.75
C TYR A 121 -3.72 -0.25 1.48
N HIS A 122 -4.56 -0.57 2.47
CA HIS A 122 -6.01 -0.70 2.24
C HIS A 122 -6.68 0.67 2.10
N SER A 123 -6.02 1.75 2.50
CA SER A 123 -6.42 3.13 2.26
C SER A 123 -5.45 3.82 1.30
N VAL A 124 -5.21 3.25 0.10
CA VAL A 124 -4.27 3.83 -0.87
C VAL A 124 -4.68 5.27 -1.21
N GLN A 125 -3.75 6.21 -1.05
CA GLN A 125 -3.96 7.63 -1.33
C GLN A 125 -2.78 8.24 -2.10
N PRO A 126 -3.01 9.36 -2.82
CA PRO A 126 -1.92 10.18 -3.33
C PRO A 126 -1.17 10.88 -2.18
N VAL A 127 0.17 10.97 -2.28
CA VAL A 127 1.05 11.60 -1.27
C VAL A 127 1.02 13.15 -1.36
N ARG A 128 0.05 13.74 -2.06
CA ARG A 128 0.03 15.19 -2.36
C ARG A 128 -0.26 16.01 -1.11
N GLY A 129 0.62 16.97 -0.81
CA GLY A 129 0.43 17.96 0.25
C GLY A 129 0.47 17.38 1.66
N GLY A 130 1.07 16.19 1.85
CA GLY A 130 1.25 15.57 3.16
C GLY A 130 -0.02 15.12 3.88
N ARG A 131 -1.20 15.23 3.26
CA ARG A 131 -2.51 15.01 3.88
C ARG A 131 -2.75 13.61 4.44
N ILE A 132 -1.96 12.64 4.00
CA ILE A 132 -2.03 11.25 4.43
C ILE A 132 -1.20 10.98 5.70
N TYR A 133 -0.40 11.94 6.14
CA TYR A 133 0.43 11.83 7.33
C TYR A 133 -0.19 12.62 8.47
N GLU A 134 -0.21 12.02 9.66
CA GLU A 134 -0.75 12.62 10.87
C GLU A 134 0.07 13.86 11.34
N SER A 135 1.31 14.01 10.88
CA SER A 135 2.15 15.16 11.22
C SER A 135 3.11 15.53 10.10
N GLU A 136 3.54 16.79 10.08
CA GLU A 136 4.60 17.28 9.20
C GLU A 136 5.89 16.48 9.36
N ARG A 137 6.25 16.11 10.60
CA ARG A 137 7.42 15.24 10.85
C ARG A 137 7.29 13.92 10.10
N ARG A 138 6.15 13.23 10.20
CA ARG A 138 5.94 11.97 9.48
C ARG A 138 5.95 12.19 7.97
N TYR A 139 5.40 13.30 7.49
CA TYR A 139 5.46 13.66 6.08
C TYR A 139 6.90 13.85 5.59
N CYS A 140 7.71 14.66 6.27
CA CYS A 140 9.11 14.87 5.90
C CYS A 140 9.91 13.56 5.95
N MET A 141 9.78 12.81 7.05
CA MET A 141 10.53 11.56 7.25
C MET A 141 10.06 10.41 6.37
N SER A 142 8.86 10.49 5.78
CA SER A 142 8.41 9.51 4.77
C SER A 142 9.34 9.46 3.55
N CYS A 143 9.95 10.60 3.24
CA CYS A 143 10.83 10.81 2.11
C CYS A 143 12.30 10.80 2.54
N HIS A 144 12.65 11.48 3.64
CA HIS A 144 14.04 11.62 4.12
C HIS A 144 14.67 10.35 4.70
N LYS A 145 13.93 9.24 4.80
CA LYS A 145 14.51 7.91 5.08
C LYS A 145 15.21 7.28 3.87
N TYR A 146 15.01 7.86 2.67
CA TYR A 146 15.66 7.44 1.43
C TYR A 146 16.72 8.47 1.02
N ASP A 147 17.70 8.05 0.22
CA ASP A 147 18.75 8.92 -0.32
C ASP A 147 18.22 9.77 -1.50
N ILE A 148 17.25 10.62 -1.20
CA ILE A 148 16.61 11.52 -2.16
C ILE A 148 17.17 12.93 -2.02
N TYR A 149 17.32 13.62 -3.16
CA TYR A 149 17.84 14.98 -3.19
C TYR A 149 16.75 15.92 -3.72
N LYS A 150 16.46 16.96 -2.95
CA LYS A 150 15.62 18.08 -3.38
C LYS A 150 16.49 19.31 -3.50
N SER A 151 16.70 19.79 -4.72
CA SER A 151 17.27 21.12 -4.94
C SER A 151 16.22 22.16 -4.54
N PHE A 152 16.52 23.01 -3.57
CA PHE A 152 15.71 24.19 -3.32
C PHE A 152 15.95 25.18 -4.45
N ASN A 153 14.88 25.78 -4.99
CA ASN A 153 14.96 26.75 -6.08
C ASN A 153 15.49 28.13 -5.63
N HIS A 154 16.01 28.25 -4.41
CA HIS A 154 16.61 29.50 -3.94
C HIS A 154 18.13 29.40 -4.06
N LYS A 155 18.67 30.26 -4.93
CA LYS A 155 20.09 30.64 -4.95
C LYS A 155 20.38 31.49 -3.71
N GLU A 156 20.32 30.91 -2.53
CA GLU A 156 20.83 31.56 -1.33
C GLU A 156 21.96 30.69 -0.76
N THR A 157 23.13 31.32 -0.77
CA THR A 157 24.41 30.89 -0.18
C THR A 157 24.29 30.71 1.32
#